data_AF-A0A9Q1HIN7-F1
#
_entry.id   AF-A0A9Q1HIN7-F1
#
_cell.length_a   1.000
_cell.length_b   1.000
_cell.length_c   1.000
_cell.angle_alpha   90.00
_cell.angle_beta   90.00
_cell.angle_gamma   90.00
#
_symmetry.space_group_name_H-M   'P 1'
#
loop_
_entity.id
_entity.type
_entity.pdbx_description
1 polymer ?
#
loop_
_entity_poly.entity_id
_entity_poly.type
_entity_poly.pdbx_seq_one_letter_code
_entity_poly.pdbx_strand_id
1 'polypeptide(L)'
;MDELCGSVKYLSYFRNASILSFTETWLTDNHTDDCVSVDGFKIIRGDRDLEAAGKRSGGGVCVYININCCHPNNAYRKDYLCNPMWKC
;
A
#
# COMPACT_ATOMS: atom_id res chain seq x y z
N MET A 1 14.07 -3.03 2.95
CA MET A 1 13.09 -2.46 3.91
C MET A 1 13.71 -1.38 4.76
N ASP A 2 14.89 -1.59 5.34
CA ASP A 2 15.58 -0.61 6.20
C ASP A 2 15.73 0.78 5.57
N GLU A 3 16.06 0.86 4.28
CA GLU A 3 16.17 2.14 3.56
C GLU A 3 14.84 2.89 3.47
N LEU A 4 13.73 2.18 3.27
CA LEU A 4 12.39 2.76 3.23
C LEU A 4 11.98 3.24 4.62
N CYS A 5 12.22 2.44 5.66
CA CYS A 5 11.97 2.82 7.05
C CYS A 5 12.80 4.05 7.44
N GLY A 6 14.08 4.08 7.05
CA GLY A 6 14.95 5.25 7.22
C GLY A 6 14.41 6.48 6.49
N SER A 7 13.97 6.32 5.23
CA SER A 7 13.38 7.40 4.44
C SER A 7 12.14 7.97 5.10
N VAL A 8 11.21 7.13 5.57
CA VAL A 8 10.02 7.56 6.31
C VAL A 8 10.40 8.24 7.64
N LYS A 9 11.47 7.78 8.29
CA LYS A 9 11.95 8.35 9.55
C LYS A 9 12.67 9.70 9.36
N TYR A 10 13.35 9.97 8.26
CA TYR A 10 14.16 11.19 8.15
C TYR A 10 13.65 12.19 7.11
N LEU A 11 12.83 11.74 6.15
CA LEU A 11 12.36 12.57 5.05
C LEU A 11 10.86 12.84 5.22
N SER A 12 10.52 14.10 5.49
CA SER A 12 9.13 14.53 5.74
C SER A 12 8.19 14.25 4.56
N TYR A 13 8.68 14.30 3.32
CA TYR A 13 7.87 14.00 2.15
C TYR A 13 7.48 12.52 2.06
N PHE A 14 8.34 11.60 2.50
CA PHE A 14 7.98 10.18 2.60
C PHE A 14 7.01 9.96 3.75
N ARG A 15 7.30 10.54 4.92
CA ARG A 15 6.48 10.40 6.12
C ARG A 15 5.06 10.94 5.93
N ASN A 16 4.90 12.04 5.22
CA ASN A 16 3.63 12.74 5.06
C ASN A 16 2.93 12.40 3.74
N ALA A 17 3.51 11.54 2.91
CA ALA A 17 2.83 11.02 1.74
C ALA A 17 1.57 10.28 2.17
N SER A 18 0.45 10.52 1.50
CA SER A 18 -0.80 9.78 1.77
C SER A 18 -0.69 8.32 1.38
N ILE A 19 0.02 8.05 0.29
CA ILE A 19 0.21 6.73 -0.30
C ILE A 19 1.66 6.62 -0.76
N LEU A 20 2.32 5.49 -0.45
CA LEU A 20 3.56 5.07 -1.10
C LEU A 20 3.25 3.78 -1.88
N SER A 21 3.49 3.78 -3.18
CA SER A 21 3.16 2.65 -4.06
C SER A 21 4.41 2.13 -4.74
N PHE A 22 4.64 0.83 -4.64
CA PHE A 22 5.78 0.12 -5.21
C PHE A 22 5.28 -1.04 -6.07
N THR A 23 5.86 -1.18 -7.26
CA THR A 23 5.61 -2.27 -8.20
C THR A 23 6.86 -3.12 -8.35
N GLU A 24 6.72 -4.34 -8.86
CA GLU A 24 7.84 -5.27 -9.00
C GLU A 24 8.51 -5.51 -7.64
N THR A 25 7.69 -5.79 -6.62
CA THR A 25 8.14 -5.96 -5.23
C THR A 25 8.78 -7.32 -5.00
N TRP A 26 8.51 -8.29 -5.89
CA TRP A 26 8.96 -9.67 -5.78
C TRP A 26 8.52 -10.40 -4.51
N LEU A 27 7.59 -9.80 -3.77
CA LEU A 27 7.03 -10.34 -2.55
C LEU A 27 6.17 -11.56 -2.84
N THR A 28 6.17 -12.49 -1.89
CA THR A 28 5.42 -13.76 -1.89
C THR A 28 4.82 -14.00 -0.51
N ASP A 29 3.90 -14.97 -0.41
CA ASP A 29 3.25 -15.41 0.84
C ASP A 29 4.26 -15.77 1.95
N ASN A 30 5.48 -16.17 1.58
CA ASN A 30 6.55 -16.45 2.55
C ASN A 30 7.04 -15.19 3.32
N HIS A 31 6.69 -14.00 2.86
CA HIS A 31 7.05 -12.73 3.51
C HIS A 31 5.89 -12.26 4.36
N THR A 32 6.04 -12.31 5.68
CA THR A 32 5.03 -11.82 6.62
C THR A 32 4.85 -10.30 6.52
N ASP A 33 3.68 -9.79 6.90
CA ASP A 33 3.44 -8.35 6.89
C ASP A 33 4.36 -7.59 7.86
N ASP A 34 4.78 -8.23 8.96
CA ASP A 34 5.73 -7.64 9.90
C ASP A 34 7.09 -7.34 9.25
N CYS A 35 7.58 -8.22 8.37
CA CYS A 35 8.90 -8.04 7.74
C CYS A 35 8.92 -6.93 6.68
N VAL A 36 7.74 -6.52 6.21
CA VAL A 36 7.53 -5.42 5.26
C VAL A 36 6.80 -4.23 5.89
N SER A 37 6.67 -4.20 7.22
CA SER A 37 5.97 -3.12 7.91
C SER A 37 6.76 -1.81 7.90
N VAL A 38 6.04 -0.68 7.91
CA VAL A 38 6.61 0.67 7.94
C VAL A 38 5.79 1.51 8.91
N ASP A 39 6.45 2.10 9.91
CA ASP A 39 5.79 2.89 10.95
C ASP A 39 4.94 4.03 10.37
N GLY A 40 3.69 4.15 10.86
CA GLY A 40 2.74 5.16 10.41
C GLY A 40 1.98 4.80 9.12
N PHE A 41 2.20 3.61 8.58
CA PHE A 41 1.51 3.14 7.38
C PHE A 41 0.85 1.78 7.60
N LYS A 42 -0.31 1.59 6.97
CA LYS A 42 -0.93 0.29 6.77
C LYS A 42 -0.54 -0.25 5.39
N ILE A 43 -0.12 -1.50 5.31
CA ILE A 43 0.22 -2.15 4.05
C ILE A 43 -0.99 -2.85 3.43
N ILE A 44 -1.12 -2.73 2.11
CA ILE A 44 -1.95 -3.57 1.25
C ILE A 44 -1.06 -4.05 0.11
N ARG A 45 -0.99 -5.35 -0.11
CA ARG A 45 -0.11 -5.96 -1.10
C ARG A 45 -0.84 -6.97 -1.95
N GLY A 46 -0.45 -7.02 -3.22
CA GLY A 46 -0.77 -8.11 -4.14
C GLY A 46 0.54 -8.80 -4.44
N ASP A 47 0.79 -9.92 -3.78
CA ASP A 47 2.02 -10.68 -3.97
C ASP A 47 2.13 -11.25 -5.37
N ARG A 48 3.36 -11.53 -5.79
CA ARG A 48 3.57 -12.13 -7.10
C ARG A 48 3.00 -13.55 -7.09
N ASP A 49 2.19 -13.84 -8.09
CA ASP A 49 1.70 -15.17 -8.39
C ASP A 49 2.01 -15.44 -9.86
N LEU A 50 3.06 -16.24 -10.10
CA LEU A 50 3.54 -16.53 -11.44
C LEU A 50 2.55 -17.40 -12.22
N GLU A 51 1.87 -18.32 -11.52
CA GLU A 51 0.91 -19.24 -12.12
C GLU A 51 -0.36 -18.49 -12.50
N ALA A 52 -0.95 -17.73 -11.57
CA ALA A 52 -2.15 -16.94 -11.87
C ALA A 52 -1.89 -15.85 -12.91
N ALA A 53 -0.68 -15.29 -12.96
CA ALA A 53 -0.32 -14.28 -13.95
C ALA A 53 0.14 -14.85 -15.30
N GLY A 54 0.38 -16.17 -15.40
CA GLY A 54 0.96 -16.80 -16.60
C GLY A 54 2.35 -16.25 -16.97
N LYS A 55 3.13 -15.80 -15.96
CA LYS A 55 4.42 -15.14 -16.15
C LYS A 55 5.57 -16.03 -15.68
N ARG A 56 6.74 -15.88 -16.32
CA ARG A 56 7.96 -16.59 -15.92
C ARG A 56 8.72 -15.89 -14.79
N SER A 57 8.53 -14.58 -14.63
CA SER A 57 9.25 -13.77 -13.64
C SER A 57 8.54 -12.43 -13.39
N GLY A 58 8.99 -11.72 -12.36
CA GLY A 58 8.50 -10.39 -11.99
C GLY A 58 7.17 -10.41 -11.25
N GLY A 59 6.63 -9.21 -11.06
CA GLY A 59 5.34 -8.93 -10.45
C GLY A 59 5.43 -8.55 -8.97
N GLY A 60 4.24 -8.49 -8.36
CA GLY A 60 4.06 -7.99 -7.02
C GLY A 60 3.80 -6.48 -7.00
N VAL A 61 2.89 -6.07 -6.13
CA VAL A 61 2.57 -4.67 -5.84
C VAL A 61 2.39 -4.50 -4.34
N CYS A 62 2.86 -3.38 -3.81
CA CYS A 62 2.71 -3.03 -2.41
C CYS A 62 2.34 -1.55 -2.29
N VAL A 63 1.28 -1.28 -1.53
CA VAL A 63 0.74 0.05 -1.29
C VAL A 63 0.73 0.28 0.22
N TYR A 64 1.44 1.31 0.67
CA TYR A 64 1.43 1.78 2.04
C TYR A 64 0.48 2.97 2.13
N ILE A 65 -0.52 2.87 2.99
CA ILE A 65 -1.53 3.90 3.24
C ILE A 65 -1.20 4.58 4.56
N ASN A 66 -1.02 5.90 4.53
CA ASN A 66 -0.72 6.67 5.72
C ASN A 66 -1.93 6.70 6.65
N ILE A 67 -1.75 6.21 7.87
CA ILE A 67 -2.86 6.09 8.84
C ILE A 67 -3.41 7.47 9.22
N ASN A 68 -2.59 8.52 9.14
CA ASN A 68 -3.03 9.88 9.45
C ASN A 68 -3.98 10.42 8.38
N CYS A 69 -3.80 10.04 7.11
CA CYS A 69 -4.67 10.49 6.02
C CYS A 69 -6.05 9.84 6.08
N CYS A 70 -6.15 8.63 6.63
CA CYS A 70 -7.41 7.90 6.78
C CYS A 70 -8.05 8.05 8.16
N HIS A 71 -7.50 8.91 9.03
CA HIS A 71 -8.11 9.16 10.33
C HIS A 71 -9.49 9.82 10.12
N PRO A 72 -10.56 9.42 10.86
CA PRO A 72 -11.90 9.98 10.69
C PRO A 72 -11.97 11.51 10.85
N ASN A 73 -11.06 12.08 11.63
CA ASN A 73 -10.96 13.54 11.79
C ASN A 73 -10.27 14.26 10.60
N ASN A 74 -9.57 13.51 9.74
CA ASN A 74 -8.77 14.04 8.64
C ASN A 74 -9.37 13.72 7.26
N ALA A 75 -10.26 12.72 7.18
CA ALA A 75 -10.97 12.35 5.97
C ALA A 75 -12.48 12.43 6.19
N TYR A 76 -13.15 13.27 5.39
CA TYR A 76 -14.61 13.30 5.31
C TYR A 76 -15.05 12.89 3.91
N ARG A 77 -16.11 12.08 3.85
CA ARG A 77 -16.70 11.72 2.56
C ARG A 77 -17.35 12.98 1.97
N LYS A 78 -16.87 13.40 0.80
CA LYS A 78 -17.37 14.60 0.13
C LYS A 78 -18.76 14.41 -0.48
N ASP A 79 -19.01 13.28 -1.13
CA ASP A 79 -20.29 13.02 -1.80
C ASP A 79 -20.55 11.52 -2.03
N TYR A 80 -21.77 11.18 -2.44
CA TYR A 80 -22.10 9.85 -2.97
C TYR A 80 -22.43 9.95 -4.46
N LEU A 81 -21.77 9.11 -5.27
CA LEU A 81 -22.12 8.93 -6.67
C LEU A 81 -22.79 7.56 -6.80
N CYS A 82 -24.13 7.52 -6.75
CA CYS A 82 -24.85 6.30 -7.10
C CYS A 82 -24.82 6.15 -8.64
N ASN A 83 -24.06 5.18 -9.12
CA ASN A 83 -24.10 4.71 -10.51
C ASN A 83 -25.17 3.60 -10.60
N PRO A 84 -25.99 3.53 -11.65
CA PRO A 84 -26.98 2.45 -11.85
C PRO A 84 -26.43 1.01 -11.71
N MET A 85 -25.11 0.77 -11.80
CA MET A 85 -24.49 -0.54 -11.57
C MET A 85 -24.28 -0.93 -10.10
N TRP A 86 -24.27 0.03 -9.17
CA TRP A 86 -24.04 -0.24 -7.74
C TRP A 86 -25.21 0.36 -6.97
N LYS A 87 -26.19 -0.48 -6.61
CA LYS A 87 -27.27 -0.06 -5.71
C LYS A 87 -26.65 0.28 -4.35
N CYS A 88 -26.67 1.57 -4.04
CA CYS A 88 -26.83 2.07 -2.68
C CYS A 88 -28.07 1.39 -2.06
#